data_AF-A0A9X6ZN19-F1
#
_entry.id   AF-A0A9X6ZN19-F1
#
_cell.length_a   1.000
_cell.length_b   1.000
_cell.length_c   1.000
_cell.angle_alpha   90.00
_cell.angle_beta   90.00
_cell.angle_gamma   90.00
#
_symmetry.space_group_name_H-M   'P 1'
#
loop_
_entity.id
_entity.type
_entity.pdbx_description
1 polymer ?
#
loop_
_entity_poly.entity_id
_entity_poly.type
_entity_poly.pdbx_seq_one_letter_code
_entity_poly.pdbx_strand_id
1 'polypeptide(L)'
;MNLLYVVLIGQILLFFIGAIYAMGQTKRTKANMPLPLAIRLILSFSLTGSAIWIWLQDPSVEYSTWVALGMTLSTVGDLFMAGLIPIGHRLIGGMVTFALAHCFYVKAFFQTGISWNGFWIGLLVYGLFLIVGWFFFIRNDKQDKLFTIGALIYGLWVGGMACFAFALYYENTGIWWIPAFGGLLFVISDFIIGVTDIGGRKLKYEPLWIWFTYVAAQMCIVYVGL
;
A
#
# COMPACT_ATOMS: atom_id res chain seq x y z
N MET A 1 -7.07 -1.43 -27.80
CA MET A 1 -6.56 -1.18 -26.43
C MET A 1 -6.24 -2.53 -25.80
N ASN A 2 -5.03 -2.72 -25.26
CA ASN A 2 -4.70 -3.90 -24.47
C ASN A 2 -5.72 -4.02 -23.31
N LEU A 3 -6.25 -5.21 -23.06
CA LEU A 3 -7.29 -5.48 -22.05
C LEU A 3 -6.91 -4.89 -20.68
N LEU A 4 -5.62 -4.89 -20.35
CA LEU A 4 -5.11 -4.34 -19.10
C LEU A 4 -5.30 -2.82 -18.96
N TYR A 5 -5.25 -2.04 -20.05
CA TYR A 5 -5.60 -0.60 -19.97
C TYR A 5 -7.08 -0.39 -19.67
N VAL A 6 -7.96 -1.24 -20.21
CA VAL A 6 -9.40 -1.18 -19.92
C VAL A 6 -9.63 -1.47 -18.42
N VAL A 7 -8.96 -2.48 -17.88
CA VAL A 7 -9.05 -2.83 -16.45
C VAL A 7 -8.49 -1.70 -15.57
N LEU A 8 -7.31 -1.16 -15.88
CA LEU A 8 -6.72 -0.03 -15.16
C LEU A 8 -7.64 1.19 -15.13
N ILE A 9 -8.15 1.60 -16.30
CA ILE A 9 -9.09 2.72 -16.39
C ILE A 9 -10.38 2.42 -15.61
N GLY A 10 -10.89 1.19 -15.71
CA GLY A 10 -12.04 0.73 -14.95
C GLY A 10 -11.84 0.82 -13.43
N GLN A 11 -10.67 0.41 -12.93
CA GLN A 11 -10.31 0.52 -11.51
C GLN A 11 -10.24 1.98 -11.05
N ILE A 12 -9.62 2.86 -11.84
CA ILE A 12 -9.53 4.29 -11.55
C ILE A 12 -10.95 4.91 -11.49
N LEU A 13 -11.79 4.66 -12.49
CA LEU A 13 -13.16 5.16 -12.51
C LEU A 13 -13.98 4.63 -11.32
N LEU A 14 -13.86 3.33 -11.02
CA LEU A 14 -14.56 2.71 -9.91
C LEU A 14 -14.15 3.31 -8.57
N PHE A 15 -12.86 3.59 -8.37
CA PHE A 15 -12.36 4.29 -7.20
C PHE A 15 -13.02 5.67 -7.05
N PHE A 16 -13.01 6.49 -8.10
CA PHE A 16 -13.58 7.84 -8.04
C PHE A 16 -15.08 7.84 -7.81
N ILE A 17 -15.83 6.93 -8.44
CA ILE A 17 -17.27 6.76 -8.20
C ILE A 17 -17.51 6.42 -6.72
N GLY A 18 -16.76 5.47 -6.17
CA GLY A 18 -16.85 5.10 -4.75
C GLY A 18 -16.47 6.24 -3.81
N ALA A 19 -15.43 7.00 -4.13
CA ALA A 19 -14.97 8.14 -3.34
C ALA A 19 -16.00 9.27 -3.32
N ILE A 20 -16.61 9.60 -4.47
CA ILE A 20 -17.67 10.60 -4.57
C ILE A 20 -18.88 10.19 -3.71
N TYR A 21 -19.29 8.92 -3.81
CA TYR A 21 -20.36 8.37 -2.99
C TYR A 21 -20.03 8.48 -1.48
N ALA A 22 -18.84 8.04 -1.07
CA ALA A 22 -18.40 8.06 0.32
C ALA A 22 -18.27 9.49 0.88
N MET A 23 -17.79 10.45 0.07
CA MET A 23 -17.76 11.87 0.44
C MET A 23 -19.17 12.43 0.65
N GLY A 24 -20.12 12.05 -0.21
CA GLY A 24 -21.53 12.40 -0.06
C GLY A 24 -22.12 11.88 1.26
N GLN A 25 -21.85 10.61 1.59
CA GLN A 25 -22.28 10.02 2.85
C GLN A 25 -21.61 10.66 4.07
N THR A 26 -20.31 10.94 3.98
CA THR A 26 -19.56 11.63 5.05
C THR A 26 -20.19 12.99 5.39
N LYS A 27 -20.63 13.76 4.39
CA LYS A 27 -21.32 15.03 4.61
C LYS A 27 -22.67 14.85 5.33
N ARG A 28 -23.39 13.75 5.04
CA ARG A 28 -24.69 13.43 5.65
C ARG A 28 -24.57 12.95 7.09
N THR A 29 -23.63 12.03 7.35
CA THR A 29 -23.46 11.40 8.66
C THR A 29 -22.54 12.19 9.60
N LYS A 30 -21.80 13.18 9.08
CA LYS A 30 -20.72 13.91 9.77
C LYS A 30 -19.60 13.01 10.30
N ALA A 31 -19.51 11.78 9.81
CA ALA A 31 -18.46 10.82 10.13
C ALA A 31 -17.74 10.41 8.83
N ASN A 32 -16.41 10.26 8.87
CA ASN A 32 -15.64 9.88 7.70
C ASN A 32 -16.01 8.46 7.26
N MET A 33 -16.58 8.34 6.06
CA MET A 33 -17.01 7.07 5.51
C MET A 33 -15.92 6.47 4.63
N PRO A 34 -15.63 5.17 4.75
CA PRO A 34 -14.76 4.47 3.81
C PRO A 34 -15.41 4.28 2.46
N LEU A 35 -14.61 3.85 1.48
CA LEU A 35 -15.14 3.32 0.23
C LEU A 35 -16.14 2.19 0.52
N PRO A 36 -17.26 2.09 -0.24
CA PRO A 36 -18.20 0.99 -0.13
C PRO A 36 -17.49 -0.36 -0.16
N LEU A 37 -17.91 -1.30 0.68
CA LEU A 37 -17.25 -2.61 0.79
C LEU A 37 -17.12 -3.31 -0.56
N ALA A 38 -18.19 -3.34 -1.36
CA ALA A 38 -18.15 -3.94 -2.70
C ALA A 38 -17.07 -3.31 -3.60
N ILE A 39 -16.93 -1.97 -3.56
CA ILE A 39 -15.90 -1.28 -4.35
C ILE A 39 -14.50 -1.65 -3.87
N ARG A 40 -14.27 -1.68 -2.55
CA ARG A 40 -12.99 -2.11 -1.98
C ARG A 40 -12.61 -3.51 -2.45
N LEU A 41 -13.55 -4.46 -2.38
CA LEU A 41 -13.30 -5.83 -2.82
C LEU A 41 -13.06 -5.92 -4.33
N ILE A 42 -13.86 -5.27 -5.15
CA ILE A 42 -13.66 -5.28 -6.60
C ILE A 42 -12.28 -4.70 -6.96
N LEU A 43 -11.86 -3.60 -6.32
CA LEU A 43 -10.54 -3.02 -6.53
C LEU A 43 -9.42 -4.01 -6.14
N SER A 44 -9.45 -4.57 -4.92
CA SER A 44 -8.43 -5.51 -4.45
C SER A 44 -8.35 -6.77 -5.33
N PHE A 45 -9.49 -7.42 -5.60
CA PHE A 45 -9.50 -8.64 -6.41
C PHE A 45 -9.14 -8.37 -7.88
N SER A 46 -9.54 -7.22 -8.45
CA SER A 46 -9.17 -6.89 -9.82
C SER A 46 -7.68 -6.57 -9.95
N LEU A 47 -7.06 -5.90 -8.98
CA LEU A 47 -5.61 -5.66 -8.98
C LEU A 47 -4.82 -6.97 -8.86
N THR A 48 -5.27 -7.88 -8.01
CA THR A 48 -4.66 -9.23 -7.90
C THR A 48 -4.87 -10.04 -9.16
N GLY A 49 -6.07 -10.01 -9.75
CA GLY A 49 -6.35 -10.62 -11.04
C GLY A 49 -5.46 -10.08 -12.14
N SER A 50 -5.24 -8.76 -12.19
CA SER A 50 -4.31 -8.13 -13.14
C SER A 50 -2.86 -8.56 -12.91
N ALA A 51 -2.38 -8.62 -11.66
CA ALA A 51 -1.03 -9.06 -11.36
C ALA A 51 -0.80 -10.52 -11.79
N ILE A 52 -1.75 -11.41 -11.49
CA ILE A 52 -1.71 -12.81 -11.93
C ILE A 52 -1.79 -12.90 -13.45
N TRP A 53 -2.65 -12.11 -14.10
CA TRP A 53 -2.76 -12.11 -15.56
C TRP A 53 -1.45 -11.69 -16.23
N ILE A 54 -0.80 -10.62 -15.74
CA ILE A 54 0.50 -10.14 -16.21
C ILE A 54 1.56 -11.23 -16.04
N TRP A 55 1.62 -11.87 -14.87
CA TRP A 55 2.53 -12.98 -14.62
C TRP A 55 2.33 -14.15 -15.59
N LEU A 56 1.07 -14.52 -15.87
CA LEU A 56 0.76 -15.61 -16.80
C LEU A 56 1.09 -15.29 -18.28
N GLN A 57 1.26 -14.02 -18.66
CA GLN A 57 1.70 -13.67 -20.02
C GLN A 57 3.17 -14.04 -20.26
N ASP A 58 4.02 -13.86 -19.25
CA ASP A 58 5.42 -14.26 -19.29
C ASP A 58 5.93 -14.68 -17.91
N PRO A 59 5.73 -15.96 -17.53
CA PRO A 59 6.17 -16.46 -16.22
C PRO A 59 7.68 -16.43 -16.00
N SER A 60 8.48 -16.21 -17.06
CA SER A 60 9.93 -16.10 -16.94
C SER A 60 10.38 -14.77 -16.32
N VAL A 61 9.51 -13.75 -16.33
CA VAL A 61 9.77 -12.46 -15.69
C VAL A 61 9.56 -12.58 -14.18
N GLU A 62 10.65 -12.78 -13.44
CA GLU A 62 10.63 -13.00 -12.00
C GLU A 62 9.88 -11.89 -11.22
N TYR A 63 10.04 -10.62 -11.63
CA TYR A 63 9.34 -9.48 -11.02
C TYR A 63 7.82 -9.72 -10.94
N SER A 64 7.21 -10.15 -12.05
CA SER A 64 5.76 -10.35 -12.14
C SER A 64 5.27 -11.48 -11.23
N THR A 65 6.07 -12.55 -11.09
CA THR A 65 5.78 -13.68 -10.19
C THR A 65 5.65 -13.20 -8.74
N TRP A 66 6.65 -12.45 -8.27
CA TRP A 66 6.66 -11.98 -6.89
C TRP A 66 5.64 -10.89 -6.63
N VAL A 67 5.37 -10.02 -7.60
CA VAL A 67 4.27 -9.05 -7.49
C VAL A 67 2.92 -9.76 -7.42
N ALA A 68 2.67 -10.81 -8.20
CA ALA A 68 1.42 -11.57 -8.12
C ALA A 68 1.22 -12.26 -6.75
N LEU A 69 2.28 -12.84 -6.19
CA LEU A 69 2.26 -13.42 -4.83
C LEU A 69 2.02 -12.35 -3.76
N GLY A 70 2.72 -11.20 -3.86
CA GLY A 70 2.52 -10.07 -2.95
C GLY A 70 1.12 -9.49 -3.03
N MET A 71 0.54 -9.35 -4.23
CA MET A 71 -0.83 -8.86 -4.42
C MET A 71 -1.88 -9.81 -3.85
N THR A 72 -1.65 -11.12 -3.98
CA THR A 72 -2.52 -12.14 -3.36
C THR A 72 -2.56 -11.96 -1.85
N LEU A 73 -1.41 -11.82 -1.19
CA LEU A 73 -1.37 -11.54 0.25
C LEU A 73 -1.90 -10.15 0.61
N SER A 74 -1.70 -9.15 -0.23
CA SER A 74 -2.27 -7.82 -0.02
C SER A 74 -3.81 -7.87 -0.01
N THR A 75 -4.39 -8.67 -0.90
CA THR A 75 -5.86 -8.91 -0.90
C THR A 75 -6.31 -9.60 0.38
N VAL A 76 -5.56 -10.58 0.88
CA VAL A 76 -5.86 -11.18 2.19
C VAL A 76 -5.81 -10.13 3.31
N GLY A 77 -4.84 -9.21 3.27
CA GLY A 77 -4.76 -8.08 4.18
C GLY A 77 -5.97 -7.14 4.08
N ASP A 78 -6.45 -6.87 2.87
CA ASP A 78 -7.68 -6.10 2.66
C ASP A 78 -8.90 -6.80 3.26
N LEU A 79 -8.98 -8.14 3.19
CA LEU A 79 -10.05 -8.91 3.82
C LEU A 79 -10.02 -8.82 5.35
N PHE A 80 -8.82 -8.83 5.96
CA PHE A 80 -8.66 -8.55 7.39
C PHE A 80 -9.11 -7.13 7.74
N MET A 81 -8.63 -6.13 7.00
CA MET A 81 -8.97 -4.72 7.22
C MET A 81 -10.46 -4.43 7.02
N ALA A 82 -11.12 -5.15 6.11
CA ALA A 82 -12.56 -5.10 5.88
C ALA A 82 -13.38 -5.80 6.98
N GLY A 83 -12.74 -6.58 7.86
CA GLY A 83 -13.41 -7.36 8.90
C GLY A 83 -14.11 -8.63 8.38
N LEU A 84 -13.74 -9.08 7.18
CA LEU A 84 -14.32 -10.30 6.59
C LEU A 84 -13.67 -11.58 7.11
N ILE A 85 -12.44 -11.48 7.63
CA ILE A 85 -11.78 -12.57 8.35
C ILE A 85 -11.94 -12.30 9.86
N PRO A 86 -12.81 -13.04 10.58
CA PRO A 86 -13.17 -12.74 11.96
C PRO A 86 -12.16 -13.31 12.98
N ILE A 87 -10.87 -13.16 12.71
CA ILE A 87 -9.80 -13.69 13.57
C ILE A 87 -8.90 -12.54 14.04
N GLY A 88 -8.83 -12.36 15.36
CA GLY A 88 -7.98 -11.35 15.98
C GLY A 88 -8.39 -9.90 15.67
N HIS A 89 -7.48 -8.97 15.91
CA HIS A 89 -7.72 -7.55 15.65
C HIS A 89 -7.47 -7.24 14.17
N ARG A 90 -8.49 -6.70 13.46
CA ARG A 90 -8.46 -6.40 12.02
C ARG A 90 -7.17 -5.72 11.54
N LEU A 91 -6.70 -4.72 12.30
CA LEU A 91 -5.50 -3.94 11.97
C LEU A 91 -4.24 -4.80 12.07
N ILE A 92 -4.16 -5.66 13.10
CA ILE A 92 -2.99 -6.53 13.30
C ILE A 92 -2.95 -7.60 12.20
N GLY A 93 -4.10 -8.22 11.89
CA GLY A 93 -4.20 -9.18 10.80
C GLY A 93 -3.81 -8.57 9.44
N GLY A 94 -4.29 -7.35 9.17
CA GLY A 94 -3.89 -6.56 8.01
C GLY A 94 -2.38 -6.28 7.98
N MET A 95 -1.82 -5.70 9.04
CA MET A 95 -0.39 -5.37 9.12
C MET A 95 0.50 -6.60 8.93
N VAL A 96 0.17 -7.75 9.52
CA VAL A 96 0.95 -8.98 9.36
C VAL A 96 0.94 -9.46 7.91
N THR A 97 -0.24 -9.51 7.29
CA THR A 97 -0.38 -9.98 5.89
C THR A 97 0.23 -9.01 4.89
N PHE A 98 0.10 -7.69 5.10
CA PHE A 98 0.81 -6.69 4.30
C PHE A 98 2.32 -6.74 4.48
N ALA A 99 2.83 -6.97 5.70
CA ALA A 99 4.27 -7.14 5.92
C ALA A 99 4.82 -8.34 5.12
N LEU A 100 4.07 -9.45 5.08
CA LEU A 100 4.41 -10.61 4.24
C LEU A 100 4.32 -10.30 2.74
N ALA A 101 3.32 -9.52 2.32
CA ALA A 101 3.23 -9.05 0.94
C ALA A 101 4.46 -8.20 0.55
N HIS A 102 4.89 -7.30 1.45
CA HIS A 102 6.08 -6.48 1.25
C HIS A 102 7.36 -7.30 1.10
N CYS A 103 7.48 -8.47 1.76
CA CYS A 103 8.60 -9.40 1.49
C CYS A 103 8.68 -9.78 0.01
N PHE A 104 7.53 -10.05 -0.61
CA PHE A 104 7.48 -10.43 -2.01
C PHE A 104 7.78 -9.25 -2.93
N TYR A 105 7.27 -8.05 -2.64
CA TYR A 105 7.66 -6.86 -3.43
C TYR A 105 9.14 -6.55 -3.30
N VAL A 106 9.71 -6.61 -2.10
CA VAL A 106 11.17 -6.46 -1.89
C VAL A 106 11.94 -7.48 -2.71
N LYS A 107 11.49 -8.74 -2.74
CA LYS A 107 12.13 -9.77 -3.56
C LYS A 107 12.02 -9.46 -5.07
N ALA A 108 10.87 -9.00 -5.53
CA ALA A 108 10.66 -8.55 -6.90
C ALA A 108 11.66 -7.45 -7.29
N PHE A 109 11.80 -6.43 -6.45
CA PHE A 109 12.73 -5.32 -6.66
C PHE A 109 14.18 -5.79 -6.63
N PHE A 110 14.54 -6.59 -5.63
CA PHE A 110 15.89 -7.08 -5.44
C PHE A 110 16.39 -7.92 -6.63
N GLN A 111 15.56 -8.84 -7.14
CA GLN A 111 15.94 -9.68 -8.29
C GLN A 111 15.98 -8.94 -9.62
N THR A 112 15.20 -7.86 -9.73
CA THR A 112 15.29 -6.96 -10.89
C THR A 112 16.60 -6.16 -10.88
N GLY A 113 17.23 -6.01 -9.72
CA GLY A 113 18.51 -5.32 -9.54
C GLY A 113 18.33 -3.98 -8.85
N ILE A 114 19.09 -3.76 -7.77
CA ILE A 114 19.01 -2.55 -6.95
C ILE A 114 20.38 -1.91 -6.74
N SER A 115 20.36 -0.61 -6.49
CA SER A 115 21.56 0.13 -6.06
C SER A 115 21.64 0.17 -4.54
N TRP A 116 22.71 -0.35 -3.95
CA TRP A 116 22.92 -0.20 -2.51
C TRP A 116 23.09 1.26 -2.08
N ASN A 117 23.67 2.11 -2.93
CA ASN A 117 23.74 3.55 -2.67
C ASN A 117 22.34 4.17 -2.65
N GLY A 118 21.50 3.83 -3.63
CA GLY A 118 20.09 4.22 -3.64
C GLY A 118 19.34 3.74 -2.41
N PHE A 119 19.58 2.51 -1.97
CA PHE A 119 18.98 1.95 -0.75
C PHE A 119 19.36 2.76 0.49
N TRP A 120 20.64 3.10 0.69
CA TRP A 120 21.07 3.88 1.84
C TRP A 120 20.51 5.31 1.85
N ILE A 121 20.41 5.94 0.67
CA ILE A 121 19.74 7.24 0.52
C ILE A 121 18.26 7.11 0.92
N GLY A 122 17.57 6.10 0.39
CA GLY A 122 16.19 5.79 0.76
C GLY A 122 16.03 5.57 2.26
N LEU A 123 16.94 4.79 2.87
CA LEU A 123 16.90 4.49 4.29
C LEU A 123 17.03 5.74 5.14
N LEU A 124 17.92 6.67 4.76
CA LEU A 124 18.05 7.96 5.43
C LEU A 124 16.76 8.77 5.31
N VAL A 125 16.23 8.91 4.10
CA VAL A 125 15.05 9.76 3.83
C VAL A 125 13.79 9.19 4.47
N TYR A 126 13.43 7.94 4.15
CA TYR A 126 12.25 7.28 4.69
C TYR A 126 12.38 7.00 6.18
N GLY A 127 13.55 6.56 6.64
CA GLY A 127 13.81 6.32 8.06
C GLY A 127 13.67 7.60 8.88
N LEU A 128 14.26 8.71 8.44
CA LEU A 128 14.10 9.99 9.12
C LEU A 128 12.65 10.45 9.12
N PHE A 129 11.96 10.39 7.97
CA PHE A 129 10.55 10.75 7.86
C PHE A 129 9.68 9.94 8.83
N LEU A 130 9.86 8.62 8.89
CA LEU A 130 9.04 7.73 9.72
C LEU A 130 9.36 7.88 11.21
N ILE A 131 10.63 8.04 11.58
CA ILE A 131 11.02 8.25 12.98
C ILE A 131 10.45 9.58 13.49
N VAL A 132 10.69 10.68 12.74
CA VAL A 132 10.15 12.00 13.07
C VAL A 132 8.63 11.95 13.11
N GLY A 133 8.02 11.37 12.07
CA GLY A 133 6.58 11.19 11.97
C GLY A 133 6.00 10.43 13.16
N TRP A 134 6.68 9.38 13.60
CA TRP A 134 6.25 8.60 14.75
C TRP A 134 6.29 9.41 16.04
N PHE A 135 7.39 10.11 16.33
CA PHE A 135 7.53 10.89 17.56
C PHE A 135 6.46 11.99 17.68
N PHE A 136 6.14 12.68 16.59
CA PHE A 136 5.25 13.84 16.62
C PHE A 136 3.77 13.51 16.39
N PHE A 137 3.47 12.50 15.58
CA PHE A 137 2.09 12.27 15.11
C PHE A 137 1.48 10.93 15.52
N ILE A 138 2.27 9.86 15.63
CA ILE A 138 1.77 8.49 15.87
C ILE A 138 1.88 8.11 17.35
N ARG A 139 2.98 8.49 18.01
CA ARG A 139 3.21 8.15 19.42
C ARG A 139 2.08 8.73 20.28
N ASN A 140 1.40 7.84 20.99
CA ASN A 140 0.26 8.19 21.81
C ASN A 140 0.37 7.51 23.17
N ASP A 141 0.73 8.26 24.21
CA ASP A 141 0.91 7.71 25.56
C ASP A 141 -0.42 7.21 26.20
N LYS A 142 -1.57 7.49 25.57
CA LYS A 142 -2.89 6.96 25.98
C LYS A 142 -3.21 5.59 25.38
N GLN A 143 -2.45 5.16 24.37
CA GLN A 143 -2.58 3.85 23.75
C GLN A 143 -1.62 2.85 24.42
N ASP A 144 -1.89 1.57 24.22
CA ASP A 144 -0.95 0.53 24.63
C ASP A 144 0.41 0.75 23.94
N LYS A 145 1.49 0.66 24.73
CA LYS A 145 2.87 0.77 24.25
C LYS A 145 3.15 -0.25 23.14
N LEU A 146 2.57 -1.44 23.22
CA LEU A 146 2.76 -2.48 22.21
C LEU A 146 2.21 -2.03 20.84
N PHE A 147 1.05 -1.37 20.81
CA PHE A 147 0.47 -0.85 19.57
C PHE A 147 1.31 0.30 18.99
N THR A 148 1.76 1.20 19.85
CA THR A 148 2.56 2.36 19.41
C THR A 148 3.95 1.92 18.90
N ILE A 149 4.61 0.99 19.58
CA ILE A 149 5.90 0.44 19.14
C ILE A 149 5.72 -0.44 17.90
N GLY A 150 4.65 -1.25 17.86
CA GLY A 150 4.28 -2.06 16.70
C GLY A 150 4.09 -1.20 15.45
N ALA A 151 3.48 -0.03 15.58
CA ALA A 151 3.36 0.96 14.51
C ALA A 151 4.70 1.44 13.98
N LEU A 152 5.68 1.68 14.85
CA LEU A 152 7.03 2.09 14.44
C LEU A 152 7.74 0.96 13.70
N ILE A 153 7.73 -0.25 14.26
CA ILE A 153 8.38 -1.42 13.66
C ILE A 153 7.79 -1.69 12.27
N TYR A 154 6.46 -1.71 12.17
CA TYR A 154 5.77 -1.90 10.91
C TYR A 154 5.98 -0.73 9.94
N GLY A 155 5.91 0.51 10.41
CA GLY A 155 6.19 1.69 9.58
C GLY A 155 7.60 1.64 8.97
N LEU A 156 8.62 1.32 9.77
CA LEU A 156 9.99 1.12 9.29
C LEU A 156 10.11 -0.05 8.31
N TRP A 157 9.32 -1.11 8.49
CA TRP A 157 9.25 -2.21 7.52
C TRP A 157 8.73 -1.76 6.16
N VAL A 158 7.60 -1.02 6.15
CA VAL A 158 7.04 -0.43 4.91
C VAL A 158 8.02 0.56 4.29
N GLY A 159 8.67 1.39 5.13
CA GLY A 159 9.76 2.27 4.70
C GLY A 159 10.90 1.52 4.05
N GLY A 160 11.31 0.37 4.61
CA GLY A 160 12.32 -0.51 4.03
C GLY A 160 11.93 -1.00 2.63
N MET A 161 10.68 -1.46 2.45
CA MET A 161 10.16 -1.81 1.13
C MET A 161 10.24 -0.64 0.15
N ALA A 162 9.86 0.57 0.57
CA ALA A 162 9.99 1.77 -0.25
C ALA A 162 11.45 2.14 -0.57
N CYS A 163 12.40 1.83 0.33
CA CYS A 163 13.83 1.98 0.05
C CYS A 163 14.28 1.05 -1.09
N PHE A 164 13.82 -0.21 -1.11
CA PHE A 164 14.10 -1.14 -2.21
C PHE A 164 13.48 -0.65 -3.53
N ALA A 165 12.25 -0.13 -3.50
CA ALA A 165 11.61 0.44 -4.69
C ALA A 165 12.38 1.66 -5.23
N PHE A 166 12.85 2.54 -4.35
CA PHE A 166 13.70 3.67 -4.73
C PHE A 166 15.08 3.22 -5.25
N ALA A 167 15.69 2.22 -4.61
CA ALA A 167 16.97 1.65 -5.02
C ALA A 167 16.91 0.99 -6.41
N LEU A 168 15.80 0.35 -6.73
CA LEU A 168 15.48 -0.21 -8.05
C LEU A 168 15.45 0.90 -9.11
N TYR A 169 14.75 1.99 -8.84
CA TYR A 169 14.72 3.17 -9.71
C TYR A 169 16.10 3.79 -9.87
N TYR A 170 16.84 3.94 -8.78
CA TYR A 170 18.17 4.56 -8.80
C TYR A 170 19.15 3.79 -9.69
N GLU A 171 19.08 2.45 -9.67
CA GLU A 171 19.96 1.59 -10.49
C GLU A 171 19.55 1.57 -11.96
N ASN A 172 18.26 1.36 -12.24
CA ASN A 172 17.81 1.04 -13.59
C ASN A 172 17.26 2.26 -14.35
N THR A 173 16.86 3.32 -13.64
CA THR A 173 16.19 4.51 -14.19
C THR A 173 14.97 4.17 -15.07
N GLY A 174 14.55 5.05 -15.98
CA GLY A 174 13.42 4.78 -16.88
C GLY A 174 12.11 4.50 -16.12
N ILE A 175 11.33 3.52 -16.58
CA ILE A 175 10.00 3.18 -16.04
C ILE A 175 9.98 2.83 -14.54
N TRP A 176 11.13 2.49 -13.96
CA TRP A 176 11.23 2.08 -12.56
C TRP A 176 10.96 3.20 -11.55
N TRP A 177 10.85 4.46 -12.00
CA TRP A 177 10.34 5.55 -11.16
C TRP A 177 8.90 5.29 -10.68
N ILE A 178 8.12 4.52 -11.45
CA ILE A 178 6.72 4.21 -11.14
C ILE A 178 6.62 3.37 -9.84
N PRO A 179 7.27 2.19 -9.70
CA PRO A 179 7.33 1.48 -8.41
C PRO A 179 7.94 2.29 -7.28
N ALA A 180 8.94 3.14 -7.53
CA ALA A 180 9.50 4.02 -6.49
C ALA A 180 8.44 5.00 -5.97
N PHE A 181 7.65 5.60 -6.86
CA PHE A 181 6.50 6.42 -6.49
C PHE A 181 5.43 5.60 -5.76
N GLY A 182 5.20 4.35 -6.19
CA GLY A 182 4.33 3.41 -5.48
C GLY A 182 4.81 3.13 -4.05
N GLY A 183 6.09 2.92 -3.83
CA GLY A 183 6.69 2.76 -2.50
C GLY A 183 6.46 3.97 -1.60
N LEU A 184 6.62 5.19 -2.14
CA LEU A 184 6.30 6.43 -1.42
C LEU A 184 4.81 6.49 -1.03
N LEU A 185 3.91 6.16 -1.97
CA LEU A 185 2.47 6.16 -1.72
C LEU A 185 2.06 5.13 -0.66
N PHE A 186 2.70 3.96 -0.63
CA PHE A 186 2.52 2.97 0.44
C PHE A 186 2.93 3.52 1.81
N VAL A 187 4.08 4.19 1.89
CA VAL A 187 4.53 4.85 3.12
C VAL A 187 3.53 5.93 3.57
N ILE A 188 3.00 6.73 2.64
CA ILE A 188 2.01 7.76 2.96
C ILE A 188 0.71 7.13 3.47
N SER A 189 0.21 6.09 2.79
CA SER A 189 -1.00 5.35 3.19
C SER A 189 -0.91 4.89 4.64
N ASP A 190 0.17 4.17 4.96
CA ASP A 190 0.34 3.54 6.27
C ASP A 190 0.71 4.57 7.33
N PHE A 191 1.37 5.66 6.95
CA PHE A 191 1.57 6.80 7.83
C PHE A 191 0.22 7.43 8.23
N ILE A 192 -0.72 7.61 7.30
CA ILE A 192 -2.07 8.13 7.63
C ILE A 192 -2.77 7.19 8.61
N ILE A 193 -2.74 5.86 8.37
CA ILE A 193 -3.29 4.87 9.31
C ILE A 193 -2.64 5.01 10.69
N GLY A 194 -1.32 5.10 10.75
CA GLY A 194 -0.59 5.28 12.01
C GLY A 194 -1.01 6.56 12.74
N VAL A 195 -1.18 7.66 12.02
CA VAL A 195 -1.58 8.95 12.60
C VAL A 195 -3.03 8.92 13.11
N THR A 196 -3.96 8.29 12.38
CA THR A 196 -5.38 8.31 12.74
C THR A 196 -5.75 7.21 13.72
N ASP A 197 -5.43 5.95 13.41
CA ASP A 197 -5.92 4.78 14.15
C ASP A 197 -5.12 4.53 15.42
N ILE A 198 -3.83 4.89 15.42
CA ILE A 198 -2.92 4.69 16.56
C ILE A 198 -2.68 6.03 17.27
N GLY A 199 -2.28 7.05 16.52
CA GLY A 199 -2.07 8.41 17.02
C GLY A 199 -3.36 9.11 17.51
N GLY A 200 -4.53 8.60 17.15
CA GLY A 200 -5.83 9.14 17.55
C GLY A 200 -6.11 10.54 16.99
N ARG A 201 -5.39 10.94 15.94
CA ARG A 201 -5.56 12.24 15.29
C ARG A 201 -6.74 12.19 14.33
N LYS A 202 -7.47 13.29 14.22
CA LYS A 202 -8.58 13.41 13.27
C LYS A 202 -8.07 14.02 11.98
N LEU A 203 -8.19 13.29 10.89
CA LEU A 203 -8.00 13.78 9.54
C LEU A 203 -9.37 13.76 8.84
N LYS A 204 -9.62 14.67 7.90
CA LYS A 204 -10.87 14.68 7.14
C LYS A 204 -10.74 13.72 5.97
N TYR A 205 -11.73 12.84 5.78
CA TYR A 205 -11.72 11.82 4.73
C TYR A 205 -10.53 10.85 4.82
N GLU A 206 -10.01 10.57 6.01
CA GLU A 206 -8.87 9.65 6.22
C GLU A 206 -9.03 8.31 5.52
N PRO A 207 -10.19 7.62 5.54
CA PRO A 207 -10.28 6.31 4.91
C PRO A 207 -10.18 6.41 3.39
N LEU A 208 -10.57 7.55 2.80
CA LEU A 208 -10.45 7.80 1.36
C LEU A 208 -9.01 8.13 0.98
N TRP A 209 -8.30 8.91 1.80
CA TRP A 209 -6.89 9.17 1.55
C TRP A 209 -6.05 7.91 1.64
N ILE A 210 -6.28 7.08 2.66
CA ILE A 210 -5.63 5.77 2.82
C ILE A 210 -5.86 4.93 1.57
N TRP A 211 -7.13 4.74 1.16
CA TRP A 211 -7.46 3.95 -0.03
C TRP A 211 -6.91 4.56 -1.33
N PHE A 212 -6.90 5.88 -1.47
CA PHE A 212 -6.34 6.54 -2.65
C PHE A 212 -4.85 6.23 -2.80
N THR A 213 -4.07 6.47 -1.74
CA THR A 213 -2.63 6.23 -1.76
C THR A 213 -2.30 4.74 -1.88
N TYR A 214 -3.06 3.87 -1.20
CA TYR A 214 -2.89 2.42 -1.27
C TYR A 214 -3.14 1.84 -2.66
N VAL A 215 -4.31 2.14 -3.26
CA VAL A 215 -4.67 1.64 -4.59
C VAL A 215 -3.71 2.17 -5.65
N ALA A 216 -3.36 3.46 -5.58
CA ALA A 216 -2.39 4.05 -6.47
C ALA A 216 -1.00 3.41 -6.32
N ALA A 217 -0.57 3.09 -5.10
CA ALA A 217 0.67 2.39 -4.85
C ALA A 217 0.71 1.00 -5.49
N GLN A 218 -0.36 0.22 -5.31
CA GLN A 218 -0.50 -1.09 -5.95
C GLN A 218 -0.51 -0.99 -7.47
N MET A 219 -1.25 -0.03 -8.04
CA MET A 219 -1.26 0.20 -9.49
C MET A 219 0.15 0.48 -10.02
N CYS A 220 0.93 1.31 -9.32
CA CYS A 220 2.30 1.63 -9.71
C CYS A 220 3.20 0.38 -9.76
N ILE A 221 3.04 -0.54 -8.80
CA ILE A 221 3.85 -1.76 -8.73
C ILE A 221 3.38 -2.81 -9.75
N VAL A 222 2.06 -2.99 -9.90
CA VAL A 222 1.46 -3.99 -10.78
C VAL A 222 1.61 -3.63 -12.26
N TYR A 223 1.43 -2.36 -12.62
CA TYR A 223 1.32 -1.92 -14.01
C TYR A 223 2.56 -1.21 -14.56
N VAL A 224 3.71 -1.27 -13.89
CA VAL A 224 4.95 -0.60 -14.34
C VAL A 224 5.37 -0.92 -15.79
N GLY A 225 5.04 -2.12 -16.29
CA GLY A 225 5.38 -2.57 -17.64
C GLY A 225 4.29 -2.33 -18.71
N LEU A 226 3.21 -1.62 -18.37
CA LEU A 226 2.21 -1.15 -19.34
C LEU A 226 2.57 0.23 -19.88
#